data_AF-E2C4Y8-F1
#
_entry.id   AF-E2C4Y8-F1
#
_cell.length_a   1.000
_cell.length_b   1.000
_cell.length_c   1.000
_cell.angle_alpha   90.00
_cell.angle_beta   90.00
_cell.angle_gamma   90.00
#
_symmetry.space_group_name_H-M   'P 1'
#
loop_
_entity.id
_entity.type
_entity.pdbx_description
1 polymer ?
#
loop_
_entity_poly.entity_id
_entity_poly.type
_entity_poly.pdbx_seq_one_letter_code
_entity_poly.pdbx_strand_id
1 'polypeptide(L)'
;GCTLDRAGTIHIWPIQCRVYNIQQAKPFVVGIYKGAHKPHDANIFFEKFVTDIRTILSNGGINFNGNRIPIQLRSFIADAPARAFVLNHVGH
;
A
#
# COMPACT_ATOMS: atom_id res chain seq x y z
N GLY A 1 10.44 13.96 -3.30
CA GLY A 1 10.76 13.21 -2.06
C GLY A 1 11.69 14.06 -1.25
N CYS A 2 11.39 14.29 0.03
CA CYS A 2 12.26 15.05 0.92
C CYS A 2 13.27 14.09 1.56
N THR A 3 14.56 14.37 1.38
CA THR A 3 15.68 13.68 2.02
C THR A 3 15.95 14.29 3.38
N LEU A 4 15.96 13.49 4.43
CA LEU A 4 16.45 13.89 5.75
C LEU A 4 17.64 13.01 6.10
N ASP A 5 18.80 13.67 6.27
CA ASP A 5 19.86 13.31 7.22
C ASP A 5 20.85 12.16 6.88
N ARG A 6 22.05 12.33 7.44
CA ARG A 6 23.42 12.01 6.99
C ARG A 6 23.91 10.61 7.39
N ALA A 7 23.04 9.59 7.42
CA ALA A 7 23.44 8.23 7.83
C ALA A 7 22.82 7.15 6.92
N GLY A 8 23.36 7.03 5.70
CA GLY A 8 22.89 6.07 4.71
C GLY A 8 21.55 6.45 4.09
N THR A 9 21.40 6.31 2.79
CA THR A 9 20.17 6.68 2.08
C THR A 9 19.03 5.74 2.48
N ILE A 10 18.30 6.06 3.54
CA ILE A 10 17.11 5.29 3.92
C ILE A 10 15.97 5.69 3.01
N HIS A 11 15.53 4.74 2.19
CA HIS A 11 14.36 4.85 1.35
C HIS A 11 13.11 4.43 2.13
N ILE A 12 12.10 5.30 2.08
CA ILE A 12 10.79 5.05 2.69
C ILE A 12 9.75 5.00 1.60
N TRP A 13 8.98 3.91 1.57
CA TRP A 13 7.90 3.70 0.59
C TRP A 13 6.60 3.46 1.35
N PRO A 14 5.71 4.47 1.46
CA PRO A 14 4.42 4.31 2.12
C PRO A 14 3.41 3.64 1.19
N ILE A 15 2.66 2.68 1.73
CA ILE A 15 1.45 2.13 1.12
C ILE A 15 0.28 2.95 1.67
N GLN A 16 -0.49 3.55 0.76
CA GLN A 16 -1.63 4.41 1.12
C GLN A 16 -2.94 3.83 0.64
N CYS A 17 -3.99 3.96 1.44
CA CYS A 17 -5.35 3.57 1.10
C CYS A 17 -6.30 4.75 1.29
N ARG A 18 -7.41 4.74 0.56
CA ARG A 18 -8.48 5.72 0.68
C ARG A 18 -9.83 5.02 0.64
N VAL A 19 -10.72 5.39 1.57
CA VAL A 19 -12.12 4.93 1.53
C VAL A 19 -12.86 5.75 0.48
N TYR A 20 -13.20 5.12 -0.64
CA TYR A 20 -13.87 5.83 -1.74
C TYR A 20 -15.29 6.31 -1.38
N ASN A 21 -16.01 5.55 -0.55
CA ASN A 21 -17.41 5.82 -0.20
C ASN A 21 -17.61 7.00 0.76
N ILE A 22 -16.52 7.60 1.26
CA ILE A 22 -16.56 8.77 2.12
C ILE A 22 -16.07 9.98 1.31
N GLN A 23 -16.97 10.92 1.06
CA GLN A 23 -16.62 12.16 0.38
C GLN A 23 -15.51 12.89 1.15
N GLN A 24 -14.52 13.42 0.43
CA GLN A 24 -13.35 14.10 0.99
C GLN A 24 -12.43 13.25 1.89
N ALA A 25 -12.61 11.92 1.97
CA ALA A 25 -11.67 11.08 2.68
C ALA A 25 -10.25 11.23 2.12
N LYS A 26 -9.30 11.58 2.97
CA LYS A 26 -7.89 11.68 2.61
C LYS A 26 -7.26 10.28 2.58
N PRO A 27 -6.27 10.03 1.71
CA PRO A 27 -5.46 8.83 1.81
C PRO A 27 -4.81 8.74 3.19
N PHE A 28 -4.74 7.53 3.73
CA PHE A 28 -4.06 7.22 4.99
C PHE A 28 -3.03 6.12 4.76
N VAL A 29 -1.98 6.11 5.57
CA VAL A 29 -0.90 5.12 5.47
C VAL A 29 -1.35 3.82 6.13
N VAL A 30 -1.25 2.72 5.39
CA VAL A 30 -1.56 1.36 5.86
C VAL A 30 -0.31 0.49 6.04
N GLY A 31 0.81 0.92 5.48
CA GLY A 31 2.08 0.22 5.60
C GLY A 31 3.23 1.12 5.20
N ILE A 32 4.41 0.87 5.76
CA ILE A 32 5.62 1.61 5.43
C ILE A 32 6.74 0.59 5.25
N TYR A 33 7.35 0.60 4.07
CA TYR A 33 8.65 -0.03 3.89
C TYR A 33 9.76 0.95 4.22
N LYS A 34 10.79 0.47 4.91
CA LYS A 34 12.01 1.19 5.23
C LYS A 34 13.19 0.29 4.85
N GLY A 35 14.09 0.77 4.01
CA GLY A 35 15.28 0.04 3.61
C GLY A 35 16.38 0.95 3.09
N ALA A 36 17.59 0.43 2.94
CA ALA A 36 18.72 1.17 2.35
C ALA A 36 18.58 1.37 0.82
N HIS A 37 17.66 0.64 0.19
CA HIS A 37 17.38 0.72 -1.25
C HIS A 37 15.87 0.57 -1.49
N LYS A 38 15.44 0.75 -2.76
CA LYS A 38 14.10 0.37 -3.21
C LYS A 38 13.85 -1.12 -2.86
N PRO A 39 12.62 -1.50 -2.43
CA PRO A 39 12.31 -2.91 -2.25
C PRO A 39 12.65 -3.69 -3.52
N HIS A 40 13.36 -4.80 -3.38
CA HIS A 40 13.83 -5.60 -4.51
C HIS A 40 12.69 -6.41 -5.14
N ASP A 41 11.70 -6.78 -4.33
CA ASP A 41 10.59 -7.62 -4.72
C ASP A 41 9.27 -6.96 -4.32
N ALA A 42 8.37 -6.80 -5.30
CA ALA A 42 7.06 -6.18 -5.08
C ALA A 42 6.13 -7.09 -4.25
N ASN A 43 6.27 -8.41 -4.34
CA ASN A 43 5.46 -9.34 -3.56
C ASN A 43 5.81 -9.22 -2.08
N ILE A 44 7.10 -9.17 -1.74
CA ILE A 44 7.55 -8.97 -0.35
C ILE A 44 7.08 -7.60 0.17
N PHE A 45 7.14 -6.56 -0.67
CA PHE A 45 6.68 -5.22 -0.29
C PHE A 45 5.18 -5.19 0.06
N PHE A 46 4.34 -5.89 -0.70
CA PHE A 46 2.89 -5.93 -0.49
C PHE A 46 2.38 -7.08 0.38
N GLU A 47 3.23 -8.03 0.78
CA GLU A 47 2.83 -9.28 1.43
C GLU A 47 1.93 -9.06 2.65
N LYS A 48 2.37 -8.21 3.58
CA LYS A 48 1.60 -7.86 4.79
C LYS A 48 0.25 -7.26 4.40
N PHE A 49 0.26 -6.24 3.53
CA PHE A 49 -0.95 -5.55 3.09
C PHE A 49 -1.95 -6.50 2.41
N VAL A 50 -1.48 -7.36 1.50
CA VAL A 50 -2.32 -8.34 0.80
C VAL A 50 -2.89 -9.37 1.78
N THR A 51 -2.10 -9.81 2.75
CA THR A 51 -2.54 -10.75 3.80
C THR A 51 -3.63 -10.14 4.67
N ASP A 52 -3.45 -8.89 5.11
CA ASP A 52 -4.47 -8.16 5.89
C ASP A 52 -5.77 -8.00 5.10
N ILE A 53 -5.69 -7.53 3.84
CA ILE A 53 -6.86 -7.35 2.98
C ILE A 53 -7.57 -8.68 2.72
N ARG A 54 -6.82 -9.76 2.44
CA ARG A 54 -7.39 -11.11 2.25
C ARG A 54 -8.11 -11.59 3.51
N THR A 55 -7.53 -11.36 4.67
CA THR A 55 -8.14 -11.71 5.96
C THR A 55 -9.45 -10.97 6.16
N ILE A 56 -9.47 -9.66 5.91
CA ILE A 56 -10.69 -8.85 6.01
C ILE A 56 -11.76 -9.32 5.02
N LEU A 57 -11.38 -9.61 3.77
CA LEU A 57 -12.30 -10.11 2.74
C LEU A 57 -12.86 -11.49 3.09
N SER A 58 -12.01 -12.41 3.55
CA SER A 58 -12.40 -13.76 4.00
C SER A 58 -13.34 -13.70 5.19
N ASN A 59 -13.09 -12.76 6.11
CA ASN A 59 -13.99 -12.45 7.20
C ASN A 59 -15.26 -11.72 6.73
N GLY A 60 -15.53 -11.53 5.44
CA GLY A 60 -16.76 -10.89 4.97
C GLY A 60 -16.81 -9.37 5.19
N GLY A 61 -15.68 -8.74 5.50
CA GLY A 61 -15.56 -7.28 5.63
C GLY A 61 -15.04 -6.78 6.97
N ILE A 62 -15.14 -5.46 7.18
CA ILE A 62 -14.75 -4.78 8.42
C ILE A 62 -15.89 -4.82 9.43
N ASN A 63 -15.57 -4.98 10.72
CA ASN A 63 -16.55 -4.83 11.79
C ASN A 63 -16.60 -3.35 12.21
N PHE A 64 -17.74 -2.70 12.03
CA PHE A 64 -17.97 -1.32 12.43
C PHE A 64 -19.32 -1.21 13.13
N ASN A 65 -19.29 -0.77 14.39
CA ASN A 65 -20.48 -0.64 15.24
C ASN A 65 -21.33 -1.92 15.35
N GLY A 66 -20.68 -3.08 15.43
CA GLY A 66 -21.34 -4.40 15.47
C GLY A 66 -21.86 -4.90 14.12
N ASN A 67 -21.80 -4.08 13.08
CA ASN A 67 -22.20 -4.44 11.73
C ASN A 67 -20.98 -4.84 10.90
N ARG A 68 -21.10 -5.95 10.17
CA ARG A 68 -20.10 -6.39 9.22
C ARG A 68 -20.32 -5.71 7.88
N ILE A 69 -19.40 -4.82 7.51
CA ILE A 69 -19.47 -4.03 6.27
C ILE A 69 -18.54 -4.67 5.23
N PRO A 70 -19.08 -5.22 4.13
CA PRO A 70 -18.26 -5.79 3.07
C PRO A 70 -17.39 -4.70 2.44
N ILE A 71 -16.13 -5.03 2.17
CA ILE A 71 -15.20 -4.14 1.47
C ILE A 71 -14.85 -4.73 0.11
N GLN A 72 -14.55 -3.86 -0.85
CA GLN A 72 -14.06 -4.25 -2.17
C GLN A 72 -12.91 -3.33 -2.58
N LEU A 73 -11.90 -3.90 -3.23
CA LEU A 73 -10.78 -3.15 -3.77
C LEU A 73 -11.22 -2.52 -5.10
N ARG A 74 -11.29 -1.19 -5.16
CA ARG A 74 -11.80 -0.50 -6.36
C ARG A 74 -10.73 -0.26 -7.42
N SER A 75 -9.58 0.24 -7.00
CA SER A 75 -8.52 0.66 -7.92
C SER A 75 -7.18 0.65 -7.21
N PHE A 76 -6.15 0.20 -7.92
CA PHE A 76 -4.76 0.35 -7.52
C PHE A 76 -4.15 1.50 -8.32
N ILE A 77 -3.66 2.52 -7.63
CA ILE A 77 -3.15 3.75 -8.25
C ILE A 77 -1.66 3.86 -7.96
N ALA A 78 -0.86 3.94 -9.00
CA ALA A 78 0.59 4.11 -8.95
C ALA A 78 1.05 4.93 -10.16
N ASP A 79 2.05 5.78 -9.97
CA ASP A 79 2.76 6.46 -11.07
C ASP A 79 3.60 5.46 -11.89
N ALA A 80 4.06 5.88 -13.07
CA ALA A 80 4.74 5.00 -14.02
C ALA A 80 5.89 4.14 -13.42
N PRO A 81 6.87 4.68 -12.67
CA PRO A 81 7.95 3.87 -12.11
C PRO A 81 7.52 2.96 -10.95
N ALA A 82 6.47 3.33 -10.21
CA ALA A 82 5.87 2.46 -9.20
C ALA A 82 5.07 1.32 -9.85
N ARG A 83 4.31 1.61 -10.91
CA ARG A 83 3.58 0.60 -11.69
C ARG A 83 4.53 -0.38 -12.37
N ALA A 84 5.62 0.11 -12.96
CA ALA A 84 6.66 -0.73 -13.54
C ALA A 84 7.28 -1.68 -12.50
N PHE A 85 7.52 -1.17 -11.28
CA PHE A 85 7.98 -1.99 -10.16
C PHE A 85 7.00 -3.10 -9.79
N VAL A 86 5.71 -2.78 -9.62
CA VAL A 86 4.69 -3.77 -9.27
C VAL A 86 4.54 -4.84 -10.37
N LEU A 87 4.63 -4.44 -11.64
CA LEU A 87 4.49 -5.34 -12.78
C LEU A 87 5.78 -6.06 -13.15
N ASN A 88 6.87 -5.84 -12.40
CA ASN A 88 8.23 -6.31 -12.75
C ASN A 88 8.63 -5.98 -14.20
N HIS A 89 8.14 -4.85 -14.73
CA HIS A 89 8.57 -4.35 -16.02
C HIS A 89 9.86 -3.57 -15.82
N VAL A 90 10.96 -4.13 -16.30
CA VAL A 90 12.23 -3.41 -16.44
C VAL A 90 12.03 -2.40 -17.57
N GLY A 91 12.13 -1.11 -17.28
CA GLY A 91 12.25 -0.13 -18.35
C GLY A 91 13.51 -0.45 -19.15
N HIS A 92 13.35 -0.72 -20.44
CA HIS A 92 14.45 -0.72 -21.38
C HIS A 92 14.96 0.71 -21.58
#